data_AF-A0A0C9W136-F1
#
_entry.id   AF-A0A0C9W136-F1
#
_cell.length_a   1.000
_cell.length_b   1.000
_cell.length_c   1.000
_cell.angle_alpha   90.00
_cell.angle_beta   90.00
_cell.angle_gamma   90.00
#
_symmetry.space_group_name_H-M   'P 1'
#
loop_
_entity.id
_entity.type
_entity.pdbx_description
1 polymer ?
#
loop_
_entity_poly.entity_id
_entity_poly.type
_entity_poly.pdbx_seq_one_letter_code
_entity_poly.pdbx_strand_id
1 'polypeptide(L)'
;MSYQSSRSESRSLSPVHVVASHDIQTLPDADAVPDQGSLTGTSVSRTTSSRRSSSRSVSRTRSYYHNEPHNGGKIYVKYILQSTIPGGADRVAVSALTSNYQDALRDAIAVLGWYMPQLTVDNSILRVREYRNIMNNTEWVWADISPQYWSPLIVHKDEIGIFLKERTSTVCESEFIHGNIVLTYGRSHLGETLWTKVPKDNILYMKRPTKYEEANMLVLQCFAHHWKVFQNALKDFNDGKKRFIYYCFPAKPGQRESMHNRETWVSMPEEAYRNPDIWRSFVPRAGAALGVMLQ
;
A
#
# COMPACT_ATOMS: atom_id res chain seq x y z
N MET A 1 17.08 -1.35 -68.77
CA MET A 1 17.27 -1.53 -67.32
C MET A 1 15.93 -1.95 -66.74
N SER A 2 15.80 -3.23 -66.42
CA SER A 2 14.54 -3.91 -66.16
C SER A 2 14.52 -4.30 -64.68
N TYR A 3 13.67 -3.67 -63.88
CA TYR A 3 13.50 -4.04 -62.47
C TYR A 3 12.40 -5.10 -62.35
N GLN A 4 12.81 -6.32 -61.96
CA GLN A 4 11.90 -7.40 -61.59
C GLN A 4 11.36 -7.14 -60.18
N SER A 5 10.03 -7.14 -60.06
CA SER A 5 9.29 -7.00 -58.81
C SER A 5 8.97 -8.39 -58.25
N SER A 6 9.61 -8.76 -57.15
CA SER A 6 9.34 -10.00 -56.42
C SER A 6 8.10 -9.84 -55.53
N ARG A 7 7.03 -10.57 -55.86
CA ARG A 7 5.85 -10.76 -55.00
C ARG A 7 6.17 -11.78 -53.90
N SER A 8 5.98 -11.40 -52.64
CA SER A 8 6.04 -12.29 -51.49
C SER A 8 4.61 -12.66 -51.07
N GLU A 9 4.25 -13.92 -51.26
CA GLU A 9 3.01 -14.51 -50.75
C GLU A 9 3.11 -14.71 -49.23
N SER A 10 2.19 -14.13 -48.47
CA SER A 10 2.06 -14.39 -47.03
C SER A 10 0.79 -15.20 -46.80
N ARG A 11 0.97 -16.43 -46.30
CA ARG A 11 -0.08 -17.41 -46.02
C ARG A 11 -0.98 -16.94 -44.86
N SER A 12 -2.27 -16.93 -45.13
CA SER A 12 -3.35 -16.80 -44.15
C SER A 12 -3.46 -18.07 -43.31
N LEU A 13 -3.34 -17.95 -41.98
CA LEU A 13 -3.73 -18.98 -41.03
C LEU A 13 -4.96 -18.50 -40.25
N SER A 14 -6.08 -19.17 -40.50
CA SER A 14 -7.34 -18.98 -39.78
C SER A 14 -7.23 -19.48 -38.33
N PRO A 15 -7.82 -18.79 -37.35
CA PRO A 15 -7.92 -19.31 -35.99
C PRO A 15 -9.05 -20.33 -35.85
N VAL A 16 -8.74 -21.41 -35.12
CA VAL A 16 -9.61 -22.51 -34.74
C VAL A 16 -10.61 -22.04 -33.68
N HIS A 17 -11.90 -22.27 -33.92
CA HIS A 17 -12.96 -22.15 -32.93
C HIS A 17 -12.89 -23.32 -31.94
N VAL A 18 -12.72 -23.03 -30.65
CA VAL A 18 -12.99 -24.00 -29.57
C VAL A 18 -14.28 -23.56 -28.88
N VAL A 19 -15.31 -24.37 -29.08
CA VAL A 19 -16.61 -24.31 -28.40
C VAL A 19 -16.45 -25.03 -27.08
N ALA A 20 -16.64 -24.32 -25.96
CA ALA A 20 -16.84 -24.92 -24.65
C ALA A 20 -18.24 -24.57 -24.17
N SER A 21 -19.14 -25.53 -24.36
CA SER A 21 -20.47 -25.57 -23.75
C SER A 21 -20.32 -26.06 -22.32
N HIS A 22 -20.82 -25.31 -21.35
CA HIS A 22 -21.17 -25.89 -20.05
C HIS A 22 -22.54 -25.40 -19.59
N ASP A 23 -23.29 -26.41 -19.19
CA ASP A 23 -24.71 -26.45 -18.89
C ASP A 23 -25.15 -25.50 -17.78
N ILE A 24 -26.31 -24.92 -18.04
CA ILE A 24 -27.17 -24.23 -17.08
C ILE A 24 -27.97 -25.31 -16.36
N GLN A 25 -27.79 -25.45 -15.04
CA GLN A 25 -28.77 -26.11 -14.19
C GLN A 25 -29.53 -25.05 -13.39
N THR A 26 -30.81 -25.00 -13.67
CA THR A 26 -31.86 -24.18 -13.07
C THR A 26 -32.62 -24.98 -12.01
N LEU A 27 -33.27 -24.24 -11.10
CA LEU A 27 -34.42 -24.58 -10.21
C LEU A 27 -34.11 -24.85 -8.72
N PRO A 28 -35.07 -24.62 -7.80
CA PRO A 28 -36.23 -23.72 -7.87
C PRO A 28 -36.41 -22.79 -6.63
N ASP A 29 -37.28 -21.80 -6.84
CA ASP A 29 -37.96 -21.00 -5.82
C ASP A 29 -38.74 -21.83 -4.79
N ALA A 30 -38.83 -21.30 -3.56
CA ALA A 30 -39.86 -21.66 -2.59
C ALA A 30 -40.22 -20.44 -1.72
N ASP A 31 -41.34 -19.82 -2.07
CA ASP A 31 -42.43 -19.27 -1.26
C ASP A 31 -42.26 -18.92 0.23
N ALA A 32 -42.65 -17.66 0.50
CA ALA A 32 -43.73 -17.22 1.42
C ALA A 32 -43.56 -17.17 2.97
N VAL A 33 -43.46 -15.91 3.46
CA VAL A 33 -44.28 -15.14 4.46
C VAL A 33 -44.77 -15.80 5.80
N PRO A 34 -45.35 -15.03 6.76
CA PRO A 34 -44.78 -14.24 7.88
C PRO A 34 -45.04 -14.88 9.27
N ASP A 35 -44.51 -14.33 10.38
CA ASP A 35 -45.37 -14.05 11.55
C ASP A 35 -44.76 -13.09 12.59
N GLN A 36 -45.68 -12.43 13.29
CA GLN A 36 -45.54 -11.48 14.39
C GLN A 36 -45.17 -12.15 15.72
N GLY A 37 -44.65 -11.38 16.68
CA GLY A 37 -44.43 -11.86 18.04
C GLY A 37 -43.89 -10.81 18.99
N SER A 38 -44.75 -9.90 19.43
CA SER A 38 -44.57 -9.06 20.61
C SER A 38 -44.51 -9.91 21.90
N LEU A 39 -43.77 -9.48 22.93
CA LEU A 39 -44.26 -9.24 24.31
C LEU A 39 -43.14 -9.23 25.39
N THR A 40 -43.05 -8.07 26.06
CA THR A 40 -43.02 -7.82 27.52
C THR A 40 -42.06 -8.52 28.50
N GLY A 41 -41.45 -7.67 29.34
CA GLY A 41 -41.25 -7.88 30.79
C GLY A 41 -40.07 -8.79 31.18
N THR A 42 -39.35 -8.63 32.28
CA THR A 42 -39.66 -7.97 33.55
C THR A 42 -38.34 -7.74 34.30
N SER A 43 -38.31 -6.68 35.08
CA SER A 43 -37.31 -6.35 36.11
C SER A 43 -37.04 -7.48 37.11
N VAL A 44 -35.76 -7.73 37.43
CA VAL A 44 -35.35 -8.19 38.77
C VAL A 44 -34.01 -7.56 39.14
N SER A 45 -34.05 -6.67 40.14
CA SER A 45 -32.89 -6.23 40.90
C SER A 45 -32.40 -7.36 41.80
N ARG A 46 -31.09 -7.63 41.81
CA ARG A 46 -30.40 -8.23 42.96
C ARG A 46 -29.08 -7.52 43.22
N THR A 47 -29.05 -6.81 44.34
CA THR A 47 -27.87 -6.47 45.11
C THR A 47 -27.11 -7.73 45.53
N THR A 48 -25.78 -7.70 45.43
CA THR A 48 -24.83 -7.85 46.55
C THR A 48 -23.48 -8.36 46.05
N SER A 49 -22.42 -7.69 46.50
CA SER A 49 -21.20 -8.28 47.06
C SER A 49 -19.96 -7.52 46.59
N SER A 50 -19.40 -6.80 47.56
CA SER A 50 -18.07 -6.22 47.50
C SER A 50 -17.03 -7.32 47.32
N ARG A 51 -16.19 -7.20 46.30
CA ARG A 51 -14.83 -7.75 46.36
C ARG A 51 -13.85 -6.66 45.91
N ARG A 52 -13.20 -6.08 46.92
CA ARG A 52 -11.94 -5.35 46.81
C ARG A 52 -10.92 -6.28 46.13
N SER A 53 -10.71 -6.10 44.84
CA SER A 53 -9.54 -6.62 44.16
C SER A 53 -8.49 -5.51 44.19
N SER A 54 -7.61 -5.62 45.19
CA SER A 54 -6.35 -4.89 45.28
C SER A 54 -5.47 -5.30 44.10
N SER A 55 -5.63 -4.63 42.96
CA SER A 55 -4.64 -4.68 41.89
C SER A 55 -3.41 -3.89 42.33
N ARG A 56 -2.43 -4.63 42.86
CA ARG A 56 -1.06 -4.13 42.98
C ARG A 56 -0.57 -3.80 41.57
N SER A 57 -0.66 -2.53 41.21
CA SER A 57 0.11 -1.95 40.12
C SER A 57 1.58 -2.10 40.49
N VAL A 58 2.20 -3.19 40.06
CA VAL A 58 3.65 -3.32 40.06
C VAL A 58 4.14 -2.42 38.94
N SER A 59 4.22 -1.13 39.24
CA SER A 59 5.06 -0.19 38.51
C SER A 59 6.49 -0.69 38.67
N ARG A 60 6.94 -1.54 37.74
CA ARG A 60 8.37 -1.78 37.51
C ARG A 60 8.95 -0.49 36.93
N THR A 61 9.09 0.51 37.78
CA THR A 61 10.03 1.59 37.57
C THR A 61 11.39 0.92 37.57
N ARG A 62 11.86 0.56 36.38
CA ARG A 62 13.20 0.05 36.14
C ARG A 62 14.13 1.23 36.39
N SER A 63 14.38 1.54 37.67
CA SER A 63 15.45 2.45 38.05
C SER A 63 16.74 1.75 37.68
N TYR A 64 17.17 1.96 36.44
CA TYR A 64 18.53 1.71 36.00
C TYR A 64 19.41 2.61 36.87
N TYR A 65 19.82 2.09 38.01
CA TYR A 65 21.02 2.57 38.67
C TYR A 65 22.14 2.34 37.66
N HIS A 66 22.53 3.43 36.99
CA HIS A 66 23.82 3.56 36.33
C HIS A 66 24.88 3.31 37.39
N ASN A 67 25.27 2.05 37.57
CA ASN A 67 26.60 1.73 38.04
C ASN A 67 27.53 2.18 36.92
N GLU A 68 27.99 3.44 36.99
CA GLU A 68 29.06 3.91 36.14
C GLU A 68 30.28 3.01 36.36
N PRO A 69 30.77 2.31 35.32
CA PRO A 69 32.04 1.65 35.44
C PRO A 69 33.12 2.73 35.44
N HIS A 70 33.77 2.95 36.59
CA HIS A 70 34.98 3.76 36.76
C HIS A 70 36.22 3.20 36.03
N ASN A 71 36.03 2.45 34.94
CA ASN A 71 37.08 2.09 34.02
C ASN A 71 36.74 2.76 32.70
N GLY A 72 37.64 3.59 32.17
CA GLY A 72 37.50 4.30 30.88
C GLY A 72 37.46 3.39 29.65
N GLY A 73 36.70 2.29 29.75
CA GLY A 73 36.43 1.35 28.67
C GLY A 73 35.63 2.05 27.59
N LYS A 74 36.11 1.93 26.36
CA LYS A 74 35.44 2.49 25.18
C LYS A 74 34.03 1.89 25.06
N ILE A 75 33.02 2.74 25.04
CA ILE A 75 31.62 2.34 24.87
C ILE A 75 31.36 2.12 23.37
N TYR A 76 30.90 0.92 23.02
CA TYR A 76 30.58 0.53 21.64
C TYR A 76 29.19 -0.09 21.51
N VAL A 77 28.70 -0.15 20.26
CA VAL A 77 27.48 -0.85 19.80
C VAL A 77 27.82 -1.79 18.64
N LYS A 78 26.94 -2.76 18.37
CA LYS A 78 27.06 -3.66 17.22
C LYS A 78 25.98 -3.34 16.20
N TYR A 79 26.38 -2.95 14.99
CA TYR A 79 25.47 -2.85 13.86
C TYR A 79 25.36 -4.19 13.14
N ILE A 80 24.15 -4.62 12.83
CA ILE A 80 23.86 -5.90 12.19
C ILE A 80 23.16 -5.63 10.86
N LEU A 81 23.72 -6.12 9.76
CA LEU A 81 23.05 -6.22 8.48
C LEU A 81 22.61 -7.67 8.28
N GLN A 82 21.30 -7.89 8.27
CA GLN A 82 20.74 -9.23 8.14
C GLN A 82 21.04 -9.83 6.77
N SER A 83 21.32 -11.14 6.73
CA SER A 83 21.49 -11.84 5.46
C SER A 83 20.17 -11.91 4.69
N THR A 84 20.21 -11.53 3.41
CA THR A 84 19.07 -11.71 2.49
C THR A 84 18.97 -13.15 1.97
N ILE A 85 20.01 -13.96 2.17
CA ILE A 85 20.06 -15.36 1.73
C ILE A 85 19.59 -16.23 2.89
N PRO A 86 18.58 -17.10 2.71
CA PRO A 86 18.17 -18.05 3.74
C PRO A 86 19.36 -18.91 4.22
N GLY A 87 19.63 -18.87 5.52
CA GLY A 87 20.78 -19.55 6.15
C GLY A 87 22.12 -18.85 5.96
N GLY A 88 22.15 -17.68 5.32
CA GLY A 88 23.35 -16.84 5.23
C GLY A 88 23.69 -16.20 6.57
N ALA A 89 24.99 -15.96 6.79
CA ALA A 89 25.46 -15.30 7.99
C ALA A 89 25.22 -13.79 7.93
N ASP A 90 24.78 -13.22 9.05
CA ASP A 90 24.65 -11.78 9.23
C ASP A 90 26.02 -11.09 9.18
N ARG A 91 26.05 -9.86 8.68
CA ARG A 91 27.26 -9.02 8.73
C ARG A 91 27.20 -8.14 9.95
N VAL A 92 28.29 -8.07 10.70
CA VAL A 92 28.38 -7.31 11.96
C VAL A 92 29.48 -6.28 11.85
N ALA A 93 29.15 -5.03 12.20
CA ALA A 93 30.09 -3.94 12.38
C ALA A 93 30.08 -3.49 13.83
N VAL A 94 31.23 -3.04 14.35
CA VAL A 94 31.36 -2.51 15.70
C VAL A 94 31.81 -1.05 15.59
N SER A 95 31.04 -0.12 16.17
CA SER A 95 31.41 1.30 16.23
C SER A 95 31.28 1.82 17.65
N ALA A 96 31.90 2.98 17.91
CA ALA A 96 31.68 3.71 19.14
C ALA A 96 30.20 4.06 19.30
N LEU A 97 29.71 4.07 20.55
CA LEU A 97 28.35 4.54 20.82
C LEU A 97 28.28 6.06 20.54
N THR A 98 27.45 6.44 19.58
CA THR A 98 27.22 7.85 19.24
C THR A 98 26.12 8.44 20.11
N SER A 99 26.17 9.75 20.32
CA SER A 99 25.17 10.47 21.14
C SER A 99 23.85 10.68 20.41
N ASN A 100 23.81 10.55 19.08
CA ASN A 100 22.62 10.80 18.26
C ASN A 100 22.43 9.76 17.16
N TYR A 101 21.16 9.61 16.76
CA TYR A 101 20.71 8.65 15.76
C TYR A 101 21.35 8.85 14.38
N GLN A 102 21.54 10.09 13.93
CA GLN A 102 22.00 10.36 12.57
C GLN A 102 23.46 9.96 12.38
N ASP A 103 24.30 10.22 13.36
CA ASP A 103 25.69 9.79 13.35
C ASP A 103 25.78 8.26 13.47
N ALA A 104 24.93 7.64 14.30
CA ALA A 104 24.83 6.17 14.35
C ALA A 104 24.51 5.56 12.98
N LEU A 105 23.53 6.15 12.28
CA LEU A 105 23.10 5.68 10.97
C LEU A 105 24.20 5.86 9.92
N ARG A 106 24.90 7.00 9.91
CA ARG A 106 26.03 7.23 9.01
C ARG A 106 27.17 6.25 9.28
N ASP A 107 27.51 5.99 10.54
CA ASP A 107 28.52 5.01 10.93
C ASP A 107 28.16 3.60 10.44
N ALA A 108 26.91 3.19 10.67
CA ALA A 108 26.41 1.89 10.21
C ALA A 108 26.50 1.76 8.69
N ILE A 109 26.07 2.78 7.93
CA ILE A 109 26.14 2.81 6.47
C ILE A 109 27.60 2.82 5.98
N ALA A 110 28.49 3.58 6.61
CA ALA A 110 29.89 3.67 6.21
C ALA A 110 30.59 2.30 6.24
N VAL A 111 30.23 1.44 7.19
CA VAL A 111 30.82 0.09 7.32
C VAL A 111 30.00 -0.95 6.56
N LEU A 112 28.69 -1.00 6.76
CA LEU A 112 27.83 -2.08 6.21
C LEU A 112 27.33 -1.79 4.79
N GLY A 113 27.36 -0.53 4.34
CA GLY A 113 26.97 -0.13 2.99
C GLY A 113 27.82 -0.74 1.89
N TRP A 114 29.05 -1.19 2.20
CA TRP A 114 29.89 -1.94 1.26
C TRP A 114 29.24 -3.27 0.84
N TYR A 115 28.50 -3.91 1.75
CA TYR A 115 27.78 -5.17 1.48
C TYR A 115 26.39 -4.93 0.88
N MET A 116 25.83 -3.73 1.05
CA MET A 116 24.50 -3.36 0.56
C MET A 116 24.50 -1.92 0.03
N PRO A 117 24.96 -1.69 -1.22
CA PRO A 117 25.18 -0.35 -1.77
C PRO A 117 23.93 0.53 -1.86
N GLN A 118 22.74 -0.06 -1.79
CA GLN A 118 21.49 0.72 -1.77
C GLN A 118 21.22 1.43 -0.45
N LEU A 119 21.98 1.18 0.63
CA LEU A 119 21.78 1.85 1.91
C LEU A 119 22.18 3.34 1.83
N THR A 120 21.21 4.21 2.08
CA THR A 120 21.39 5.67 2.22
C THR A 120 20.72 6.15 3.51
N VAL A 121 21.09 7.35 3.97
CA VAL A 121 20.49 7.96 5.16
C VAL A 121 18.96 8.11 5.01
N ASP A 122 18.50 8.40 3.79
CA ASP A 122 17.09 8.65 3.51
C ASP A 122 16.26 7.37 3.46
N ASN A 123 16.83 6.28 2.98
CA ASN A 123 16.11 5.02 2.78
C ASN A 123 16.44 3.94 3.82
N SER A 124 17.16 4.27 4.88
CA SER A 124 17.57 3.31 5.91
C SER A 124 17.04 3.67 7.30
N ILE A 125 16.77 2.65 8.12
CA ILE A 125 16.29 2.79 9.50
C ILE A 125 17.09 1.85 10.42
N LEU A 126 17.34 2.31 11.65
CA LEU A 126 17.96 1.50 12.69
C LEU A 126 16.86 0.87 13.56
N ARG A 127 17.02 -0.42 13.86
CA ARG A 127 16.13 -1.18 14.74
C ARG A 127 16.92 -1.77 15.90
N VAL A 128 16.33 -1.82 17.08
CA VAL A 128 16.92 -2.49 18.25
C VAL A 128 16.32 -3.87 18.39
N ARG A 129 17.13 -4.84 18.83
CA ARG A 129 16.65 -6.19 19.13
C ARG A 129 15.88 -6.20 20.46
N GLU A 130 14.59 -6.50 20.41
CA GLU A 130 13.73 -6.59 21.58
C GLU A 130 13.31 -8.03 21.83
N TYR A 131 13.53 -8.54 23.05
CA TYR A 131 13.09 -9.87 23.45
C TYR A 131 11.68 -9.80 24.01
N ARG A 132 10.75 -10.54 23.39
CA ARG A 132 9.36 -10.66 23.84
C ARG A 132 9.11 -12.10 24.30
N ASN A 133 8.50 -12.22 25.47
CA ASN A 133 8.02 -13.52 25.94
C ASN A 133 6.64 -13.74 25.32
N ILE A 134 6.56 -14.64 24.34
CA ILE A 134 5.31 -15.04 23.70
C ILE A 134 5.08 -16.49 24.08
N MET A 135 4.05 -16.75 24.88
CA MET A 135 3.62 -18.11 25.25
C MET A 135 4.75 -19.00 25.81
N ASN A 136 5.58 -18.48 26.71
CA ASN A 136 6.75 -19.16 27.31
C ASN A 136 7.91 -19.43 26.34
N ASN A 137 7.84 -18.98 25.09
CA ASN A 137 9.00 -18.92 24.20
C ASN A 137 9.59 -17.51 24.23
N THR A 138 10.91 -17.41 24.35
CA THR A 138 11.59 -16.12 24.24
C THR A 138 11.93 -15.91 22.78
N GLU A 139 11.07 -15.15 22.10
CA GLU A 139 11.33 -14.71 20.74
C GLU A 139 11.90 -13.30 20.76
N TRP A 140 12.62 -12.94 19.72
CA TRP A 140 13.13 -11.59 19.55
C TRP A 140 12.60 -11.00 18.27
N VAL A 141 12.37 -9.70 18.29
CA VAL A 141 11.90 -8.92 17.15
C VAL A 141 12.81 -7.71 16.96
N TRP A 142 12.83 -7.16 15.75
CA TRP A 142 13.46 -5.87 15.48
C TRP A 142 12.43 -4.77 15.67
N ALA A 143 12.68 -3.85 16.61
CA ALA A 143 11.83 -2.71 16.87
C ALA A 143 12.43 -1.43 16.27
N ASP A 144 11.65 -0.67 15.51
CA ASP A 144 12.06 0.62 14.95
C ASP A 144 12.46 1.61 16.06
N ILE A 145 13.62 2.25 15.90
CA ILE A 145 14.09 3.28 16.83
C ILE A 145 13.71 4.66 16.26
N SER A 146 12.84 5.40 16.95
CA SER A 146 12.63 6.82 16.61
C SER A 146 13.90 7.62 16.92
N PRO A 147 14.33 8.56 16.05
CA PRO A 147 15.57 9.32 16.28
C PRO A 147 15.65 10.01 17.64
N GLN A 148 14.53 10.49 18.17
CA GLN A 148 14.44 11.17 19.47
C GLN A 148 14.65 10.24 20.67
N TYR A 149 14.49 8.92 20.48
CA TYR A 149 14.66 7.92 21.54
C TYR A 149 15.99 7.17 21.45
N TRP A 150 16.89 7.56 20.56
CA TRP A 150 18.20 6.92 20.44
C TRP A 150 18.97 6.90 21.76
N SER A 151 19.29 8.06 22.31
CA SER A 151 20.10 8.19 23.53
C SER A 151 19.48 7.51 24.77
N PRO A 152 18.15 7.59 25.02
CA PRO A 152 17.57 6.91 26.18
C PRO A 152 17.36 5.39 26.00
N LEU A 153 17.32 4.87 24.76
CA LEU A 153 17.07 3.44 24.52
C LEU A 153 18.35 2.64 24.36
N ILE A 154 19.36 3.20 23.70
CA ILE A 154 20.54 2.45 23.27
C ILE A 154 21.63 2.52 24.32
N VAL A 155 22.09 1.36 24.76
CA VAL A 155 23.14 1.20 25.76
C VAL A 155 24.34 0.46 25.18
N HIS A 156 25.41 0.40 25.97
CA HIS A 156 26.63 -0.31 25.63
C HIS A 156 26.34 -1.78 25.26
N LYS A 157 26.91 -2.24 24.14
CA LYS A 157 26.81 -3.60 23.59
C LYS A 157 25.45 -3.99 23.01
N ASP A 158 24.52 -3.06 22.84
CA ASP A 158 23.28 -3.34 22.13
C ASP A 158 23.53 -3.76 20.67
N GLU A 159 22.63 -4.59 20.17
CA GLU A 159 22.57 -5.06 18.79
C GLU A 159 21.55 -4.23 18.02
N ILE A 160 22.04 -3.49 17.04
CA ILE A 160 21.28 -2.53 16.24
C ILE A 160 21.26 -3.01 14.80
N GLY A 161 20.10 -3.43 14.32
CA GLY A 161 19.95 -3.82 12.92
C GLY A 161 19.79 -2.61 12.02
N ILE A 162 20.41 -2.64 10.84
CA ILE A 162 20.17 -1.67 9.77
C ILE A 162 19.26 -2.29 8.71
N PHE A 163 18.18 -1.59 8.41
CA PHE A 163 17.15 -2.03 7.47
C PHE A 163 16.92 -0.96 6.42
N LEU A 164 16.57 -1.38 5.21
CA LEU A 164 15.87 -0.47 4.31
C LEU A 164 14.54 -0.09 4.95
N LYS A 165 14.17 1.19 4.85
CA LYS A 165 12.80 1.65 5.08
C LYS A 165 11.94 0.97 4.04
N GLU A 166 11.35 -0.15 4.42
CA GLU A 166 10.18 -0.65 3.73
C GLU A 166 9.16 0.48 3.83
N ARG A 167 8.82 1.08 2.68
CA ARG A 167 7.55 1.77 2.58
C ARG A 167 6.54 0.68 2.87
N THR A 168 6.08 0.59 4.11
CA THR A 168 4.84 -0.12 4.41
C THR A 168 3.87 0.40 3.37
N SER A 169 3.50 -0.46 2.41
CA SER A 169 2.47 -0.12 1.44
C SER A 169 1.33 0.40 2.28
N THR A 170 1.07 1.71 2.21
CA THR A 170 0.04 2.38 3.02
C THR A 170 -1.35 1.83 2.70
N VAL A 171 -1.44 0.95 1.70
CA VAL A 171 -2.58 0.13 1.37
C VAL A 171 -2.27 -1.33 1.72
N CYS A 172 -3.04 -1.89 2.65
CA CYS A 172 -3.09 -3.33 2.87
C CYS A 172 -3.33 -4.01 1.52
N GLU A 173 -2.42 -4.90 1.07
CA GLU A 173 -2.53 -5.49 -0.28
C GLU A 173 -3.87 -6.17 -0.51
N SER A 174 -4.44 -6.82 0.52
CA SER A 174 -5.78 -7.43 0.43
C SER A 174 -6.89 -6.41 0.18
N GLU A 175 -6.82 -5.22 0.78
CA GLU A 175 -7.75 -4.11 0.50
C GLU A 175 -7.50 -3.48 -0.88
N PHE A 176 -6.26 -3.51 -1.38
CA PHE A 176 -5.95 -3.04 -2.73
C PHE A 176 -6.55 -3.96 -3.79
N ILE A 177 -6.36 -5.27 -3.64
CA ILE A 177 -6.69 -6.30 -4.64
C ILE A 177 -8.20 -6.44 -4.82
N HIS A 178 -9.00 -6.20 -3.77
CA HIS A 178 -10.44 -6.43 -3.79
C HIS A 178 -11.22 -5.12 -3.71
N GLY A 179 -11.41 -4.46 -4.85
CA GLY A 179 -12.24 -3.26 -4.90
C GLY A 179 -12.53 -2.78 -6.31
N ASN A 180 -13.71 -2.18 -6.49
CA ASN A 180 -14.06 -1.43 -7.69
C ASN A 180 -13.89 0.06 -7.42
N ILE A 181 -13.45 0.80 -8.42
CA ILE A 181 -13.37 2.27 -8.44
C ILE A 181 -14.30 2.81 -9.50
N VAL A 182 -14.68 4.07 -9.35
CA VAL A 182 -15.53 4.78 -10.31
C VAL A 182 -14.64 5.50 -11.31
N LEU A 183 -14.81 5.22 -12.61
CA LEU A 183 -14.06 5.91 -13.65
C LEU A 183 -14.76 7.22 -14.06
N THR A 184 -14.00 8.31 -14.16
CA THR A 184 -14.46 9.57 -14.76
C THR A 184 -13.48 10.04 -15.82
N TYR A 185 -13.99 10.57 -16.92
CA TYR A 185 -13.20 11.06 -18.04
C TYR A 185 -13.19 12.59 -18.04
N GLY A 186 -12.00 13.17 -18.04
CA GLY A 186 -11.77 14.60 -18.14
C GLY A 186 -11.47 15.00 -19.57
N ARG A 187 -11.99 16.15 -20.01
CA ARG A 187 -11.60 16.79 -21.25
C ARG A 187 -11.26 18.26 -21.00
N SER A 188 -10.26 18.75 -21.71
CA SER A 188 -9.97 20.18 -21.72
C SER A 188 -10.97 20.91 -22.62
N HIS A 189 -11.68 21.89 -22.09
CA HIS A 189 -12.61 22.73 -22.83
C HIS A 189 -12.48 24.17 -22.35
N LEU A 190 -12.09 25.09 -23.24
CA LEU A 190 -11.93 26.52 -22.95
C LEU A 190 -10.99 26.81 -21.75
N GLY A 191 -9.94 26.01 -21.57
CA GLY A 191 -8.97 26.17 -20.48
C GLY A 191 -9.39 25.50 -19.16
N GLU A 192 -10.60 24.94 -19.08
CA GLU A 192 -11.08 24.20 -17.92
C GLU A 192 -11.11 22.70 -18.18
N THR A 193 -10.98 21.89 -17.13
CA THR A 193 -11.16 20.44 -17.20
C THR A 193 -12.59 20.05 -16.84
N LEU A 194 -13.34 19.57 -17.83
CA LEU A 194 -14.70 19.07 -17.63
C LEU A 194 -14.68 17.55 -17.43
N TRP A 195 -15.11 17.11 -16.25
CA TRP A 195 -15.21 15.70 -15.90
C TRP A 195 -16.59 15.13 -16.21
N THR A 196 -16.66 13.91 -16.74
CA THR A 196 -17.93 13.23 -16.97
C THR A 196 -18.68 13.05 -15.65
N LYS A 197 -19.96 13.45 -15.65
CA LYS A 197 -20.85 13.19 -14.52
C LYS A 197 -21.08 11.68 -14.43
N VAL A 198 -20.82 11.11 -13.26
CA VAL A 198 -21.08 9.69 -13.00
C VAL A 198 -22.59 9.55 -12.78
N PRO A 199 -23.30 8.74 -13.60
CA PRO A 199 -24.72 8.51 -13.40
C PRO A 199 -24.96 7.85 -12.04
N LYS A 200 -25.98 8.31 -11.29
CA LYS A 200 -26.34 7.71 -9.99
C LYS A 200 -26.74 6.24 -10.11
N ASP A 201 -27.34 5.88 -11.24
CA ASP A 201 -27.96 4.56 -11.45
C ASP A 201 -27.13 3.63 -12.33
N ASN A 202 -25.99 4.11 -12.87
CA ASN A 202 -25.14 3.36 -13.78
C ASN A 202 -23.67 3.60 -13.44
N ILE A 203 -23.24 3.00 -12.33
CA ILE A 203 -21.94 3.26 -11.75
C ILE A 203 -20.87 2.63 -12.64
N LEU A 204 -20.00 3.48 -13.17
CA LEU A 204 -18.92 3.15 -14.11
C LEU A 204 -17.77 2.47 -13.35
N TYR A 205 -18.04 1.26 -12.86
CA TYR A 205 -17.08 0.51 -12.08
C TYR A 205 -16.02 -0.13 -12.97
N MET A 206 -14.78 0.02 -12.56
CA MET A 206 -13.68 -0.83 -13.01
C MET A 206 -12.95 -1.39 -11.81
N LYS A 207 -12.31 -2.55 -11.98
CA LYS A 207 -11.40 -3.10 -10.96
C LYS A 207 -10.28 -2.10 -10.69
N ARG A 208 -9.78 -2.07 -9.46
CA ARG A 208 -8.60 -1.27 -9.09
C ARG A 208 -7.37 -1.78 -9.85
N PRO A 209 -6.75 -0.97 -10.73
CA PRO A 209 -5.57 -1.40 -11.46
C PRO A 209 -4.35 -1.44 -10.56
N THR A 210 -3.58 -2.52 -10.60
CA THR A 210 -2.36 -2.70 -9.81
C THR A 210 -1.13 -2.02 -10.42
N LYS A 211 -1.23 -1.64 -11.70
CA LYS A 211 -0.20 -0.95 -12.49
C LYS A 211 -0.80 -0.16 -13.65
N TYR A 212 -0.01 0.73 -14.24
CA TYR A 212 -0.43 1.63 -15.32
C TYR A 212 -0.91 0.91 -16.58
N GLU A 213 -0.21 -0.14 -17.05
CA GLU A 213 -0.60 -0.86 -18.27
C GLU A 213 -1.95 -1.56 -18.11
N GLU A 214 -2.19 -2.11 -16.92
CA GLU A 214 -3.48 -2.70 -16.55
C GLU A 214 -4.59 -1.65 -16.53
N ALA A 215 -4.30 -0.46 -15.99
CA ALA A 215 -5.25 0.65 -15.98
C ALA A 215 -5.69 1.02 -17.39
N ASN A 216 -4.75 1.10 -18.34
CA ASN A 216 -5.08 1.44 -19.73
C ASN A 216 -6.02 0.41 -20.36
N MET A 217 -5.78 -0.88 -20.14
CA MET A 217 -6.66 -1.94 -20.62
C MET A 217 -8.07 -1.84 -20.01
N LEU A 218 -8.15 -1.66 -18.69
CA LEU A 218 -9.42 -1.57 -17.97
C LEU A 218 -10.22 -0.31 -18.35
N VAL A 219 -9.55 0.82 -18.56
CA VAL A 219 -10.16 2.06 -19.05
C VAL A 219 -10.77 1.86 -20.43
N LEU A 220 -10.03 1.24 -21.35
CA LEU A 220 -10.55 0.96 -22.70
C LEU A 220 -11.75 0.02 -22.67
N GLN A 221 -11.71 -1.02 -21.83
CA GLN A 221 -12.85 -1.92 -21.62
C GLN A 221 -14.06 -1.16 -21.06
N CYS A 222 -13.86 -0.29 -20.07
CA CYS A 222 -14.91 0.53 -19.47
C CYS A 222 -15.50 1.51 -20.49
N PHE A 223 -14.66 2.15 -21.32
CA PHE A 223 -15.10 3.05 -22.38
C PHE A 223 -15.94 2.32 -23.44
N ALA A 224 -15.51 1.13 -23.87
CA ALA A 224 -16.26 0.33 -24.83
C ALA A 224 -17.61 -0.14 -24.25
N HIS A 225 -17.63 -0.61 -23.00
CA HIS A 225 -18.85 -1.06 -22.34
C HIS A 225 -19.86 0.09 -22.13
N HIS A 226 -19.36 1.28 -21.77
CA HIS A 226 -20.18 2.47 -21.52
C HIS A 226 -20.03 3.53 -22.62
N TRP A 227 -20.01 3.11 -23.88
CA TRP A 227 -19.72 3.98 -25.03
C TRP A 227 -20.59 5.23 -25.13
N LYS A 228 -21.86 5.19 -24.69
CA LYS A 228 -22.76 6.36 -24.69
C LYS A 228 -22.26 7.47 -23.77
N VAL A 229 -21.63 7.11 -22.65
CA VAL A 229 -21.06 8.07 -21.69
C VAL A 229 -19.68 8.54 -22.17
N PHE A 230 -18.89 7.65 -22.76
CA PHE A 230 -17.51 7.89 -23.16
C PHE A 230 -17.33 8.13 -24.67
N GLN A 231 -18.38 8.51 -25.39
CA GLN A 231 -18.33 8.67 -26.85
C GLN A 231 -17.24 9.67 -27.29
N ASN A 232 -17.05 10.74 -26.51
CA ASN A 232 -16.00 11.72 -26.79
C ASN A 232 -14.60 11.13 -26.58
N ALA A 233 -14.39 10.38 -25.49
CA ALA A 233 -13.11 9.74 -25.22
C ALA A 233 -12.72 8.71 -26.30
N LEU A 234 -13.70 7.94 -26.79
CA LEU A 234 -13.48 6.99 -27.89
C LEU A 234 -13.13 7.68 -29.21
N LYS A 235 -13.73 8.84 -29.49
CA LYS A 235 -13.32 9.66 -30.66
C LYS A 235 -11.89 10.15 -30.51
N ASP A 236 -11.55 10.67 -29.32
CA ASP A 236 -10.22 11.21 -29.03
C ASP A 236 -9.11 10.15 -29.12
N PHE A 237 -9.40 8.91 -28.77
CA PHE A 237 -8.44 7.81 -28.78
C PHE A 237 -8.02 7.39 -30.21
N ASN A 238 -8.93 7.50 -31.18
CA ASN A 238 -8.67 7.10 -32.57
C ASN A 238 -7.60 7.96 -33.27
N ASP A 239 -7.19 9.08 -32.68
CA ASP A 239 -6.12 9.95 -33.22
C ASP A 239 -4.70 9.36 -33.05
N GLY A 240 -4.56 8.21 -32.38
CA GLY A 240 -3.35 7.36 -32.37
C GLY A 240 -2.10 7.92 -31.68
N LYS A 241 -2.12 9.19 -31.24
CA LYS A 241 -0.97 9.87 -30.61
C LYS A 241 -1.14 10.20 -29.13
N LYS A 242 -2.31 9.93 -28.55
CA LYS A 242 -2.63 10.35 -27.17
C LYS A 242 -2.31 9.23 -26.17
N ARG A 243 -1.78 9.58 -25.01
CA ARG A 243 -1.60 8.70 -23.85
C ARG A 243 -2.63 9.02 -22.78
N PHE A 244 -2.91 8.03 -21.93
CA PHE A 244 -3.74 8.27 -20.74
C PHE A 244 -2.94 8.97 -19.66
N ILE A 245 -3.50 10.04 -19.11
CA ILE A 245 -3.02 10.70 -17.89
C ILE A 245 -4.06 10.50 -16.81
N TYR A 246 -3.61 10.04 -15.66
CA TYR A 246 -4.47 9.72 -14.54
C TYR A 246 -4.44 10.82 -13.50
N TYR A 247 -5.60 11.08 -12.90
CA TYR A 247 -5.82 12.09 -11.91
C TYR A 247 -6.48 11.45 -10.69
N CYS A 248 -6.01 11.82 -9.51
CA CYS A 248 -6.61 11.43 -8.24
C CYS A 248 -7.15 12.65 -7.50
N PHE A 249 -8.18 12.42 -6.70
CA PHE A 249 -8.63 13.42 -5.73
C PHE A 249 -7.93 13.15 -4.39
N PRO A 250 -7.06 14.06 -3.90
CA PRO A 250 -6.47 13.89 -2.58
C PRO A 250 -7.55 14.07 -1.52
N ALA A 251 -8.01 12.96 -0.92
CA ALA A 251 -8.94 13.02 0.19
C ALA A 251 -8.31 13.80 1.35
N LYS A 252 -8.94 14.91 1.77
CA LYS A 252 -8.52 15.60 2.98
C LYS A 252 -8.80 14.70 4.19
N PRO A 253 -7.86 14.57 5.15
CA PRO A 253 -8.09 13.79 6.35
C PRO A 253 -9.39 14.22 7.05
N GLY A 254 -10.29 13.28 7.32
CA GLY A 254 -11.55 13.54 8.01
C GLY A 254 -12.71 14.05 7.14
N GLN A 255 -12.48 14.33 5.85
CA GLN A 255 -13.57 14.66 4.94
C GLN A 255 -14.07 13.38 4.26
N ARG A 256 -15.34 13.02 4.47
CA ARG A 256 -15.96 11.97 3.64
C ARG A 256 -15.89 12.44 2.20
N GLU A 257 -15.33 11.61 1.32
CA GLU A 257 -15.27 11.84 -0.11
C GLU A 257 -16.70 11.98 -0.65
N SER A 258 -17.22 13.20 -0.65
CA SER A 258 -18.43 13.52 -1.38
C SER A 258 -18.05 13.56 -2.85
N MET A 259 -18.68 12.72 -3.66
CA MET A 259 -18.52 12.70 -5.12
C MET A 259 -18.69 14.08 -5.79
N HIS A 260 -19.25 15.06 -5.08
CA HIS A 260 -19.54 16.40 -5.57
C HIS A 260 -18.39 17.41 -5.39
N ASN A 261 -17.39 17.13 -4.55
CA ASN A 261 -16.30 18.08 -4.27
C ASN A 261 -15.08 17.84 -5.18
N ARG A 262 -15.30 17.88 -6.50
CA ARG A 262 -14.32 17.53 -7.56
C ARG A 262 -13.41 18.69 -7.99
N GLU A 263 -13.32 19.76 -7.21
CA GLU A 263 -12.71 21.02 -7.64
C GLU A 263 -11.16 20.96 -7.69
N THR A 264 -10.52 19.94 -7.12
CA THR A 264 -9.06 19.81 -7.14
C THR A 264 -8.62 18.39 -7.50
N TRP A 265 -8.66 18.07 -8.79
CA TRP A 265 -7.99 16.88 -9.33
C TRP A 265 -6.49 17.15 -9.47
N VAL A 266 -5.67 16.19 -9.06
CA VAL A 266 -4.21 16.28 -9.17
C VAL A 266 -3.73 15.15 -10.08
N SER A 267 -2.91 15.47 -11.07
CA SER A 267 -2.30 14.47 -11.94
C SER A 267 -1.39 13.56 -11.12
N MET A 268 -1.44 12.26 -11.40
CA MET A 268 -0.47 11.32 -10.83
C MET A 268 0.96 11.69 -11.27
N PRO A 269 1.95 11.55 -10.38
CA PRO A 269 3.34 11.88 -10.70
C PRO A 269 3.90 10.92 -11.76
N GLU A 270 4.89 11.37 -12.53
CA GLU A 270 5.41 10.61 -13.68
C GLU A 270 6.03 9.27 -13.25
N GLU A 271 6.58 9.20 -12.04
CA GLU A 271 7.15 8.00 -11.44
C GLU A 271 6.10 6.90 -11.23
N ALA A 272 4.83 7.26 -11.02
CA ALA A 272 3.73 6.30 -10.86
C ALA A 272 3.53 5.46 -12.13
N TYR A 273 3.82 6.00 -13.31
CA TYR A 273 3.69 5.27 -14.58
C TYR A 273 4.78 4.22 -14.79
N ARG A 274 5.84 4.25 -13.98
CA ARG A 274 6.99 3.33 -14.08
C ARG A 274 7.14 2.41 -12.87
N ASN A 275 6.56 2.80 -11.73
CA ASN A 275 6.69 2.10 -10.47
C ASN A 275 5.29 1.69 -9.95
N PRO A 276 4.96 0.38 -9.97
CA PRO A 276 3.68 -0.13 -9.47
C PRO A 276 3.38 0.23 -8.01
N ASP A 277 4.38 0.33 -7.14
CA ASP A 277 4.14 0.66 -5.73
C ASP A 277 3.76 2.13 -5.56
N ILE A 278 4.39 3.03 -6.33
CA ILE A 278 3.98 4.44 -6.40
C ILE A 278 2.58 4.52 -7.00
N TRP A 279 2.31 3.85 -8.12
CA TRP A 279 0.97 3.77 -8.73
C TRP A 279 -0.11 3.41 -7.71
N ARG A 280 0.07 2.31 -6.98
CA ARG A 280 -0.90 1.82 -5.98
C ARG A 280 -1.14 2.81 -4.84
N SER A 281 -0.17 3.66 -4.51
CA SER A 281 -0.35 4.71 -3.48
C SER A 281 -1.23 5.88 -3.95
N PHE A 282 -1.36 6.08 -5.26
CA PHE A 282 -2.21 7.13 -5.85
C PHE A 282 -3.56 6.59 -6.34
N VAL A 283 -3.68 5.29 -6.62
CA VAL A 283 -4.97 4.70 -7.01
C VAL A 283 -5.97 4.83 -5.86
N PRO A 284 -7.13 5.46 -6.09
CA PRO A 284 -8.14 5.67 -5.07
C PRO A 284 -8.61 4.38 -4.39
N ARG A 285 -9.17 4.51 -3.19
CA ARG A 285 -9.77 3.39 -2.45
C ARG A 285 -11.00 2.86 -3.18
N ALA A 286 -11.45 1.65 -2.83
CA ALA A 286 -12.68 1.10 -3.38
C ALA A 286 -13.87 2.07 -3.16
N GLY A 287 -14.69 2.24 -4.20
CA GLY A 287 -15.82 3.19 -4.24
C GLY A 287 -15.44 4.63 -4.59
N ALA A 288 -14.16 5.01 -4.49
CA ALA A 288 -13.68 6.34 -4.85
C ALA A 288 -13.51 6.50 -6.38
N ALA A 289 -13.36 7.74 -6.83
CA ALA A 289 -13.27 8.06 -8.25
C ALA A 289 -11.82 8.22 -8.74
N LEU A 290 -11.50 7.60 -9.88
CA LEU A 290 -10.27 7.78 -10.63
C LEU A 290 -10.56 8.59 -11.90
N GLY A 291 -9.84 9.69 -12.08
CA GLY A 291 -9.93 10.54 -13.25
C GLY A 291 -8.96 10.09 -14.33
N VAL A 292 -9.39 10.10 -15.59
CA VAL A 292 -8.54 9.85 -16.75
C VAL A 292 -8.74 10.91 -17.83
N MET A 293 -7.67 11.36 -18.45
CA MET A 293 -7.67 12.24 -19.62
C MET A 293 -6.81 11.63 -20.73
N LEU A 294 -7.08 12.01 -21.97
CA LEU A 294 -6.21 11.73 -23.12
C LEU A 294 -5.39 12.98 -23.44
N GLN A 295 -4.06 12.86 -23.47
CA GLN A 295 -3.14 13.93 -23.82
C GLN A 295 -2.10 13.47 -24.84
#